data_AF-A0A7H8N0K0-F1
#
_entry.id   AF-A0A7H8N0K0-F1
#
_cell.length_a   1.000
_cell.length_b   1.000
_cell.length_c   1.000
_cell.angle_alpha   90.00
_cell.angle_beta   90.00
_cell.angle_gamma   90.00
#
_symmetry.space_group_name_H-M   'P 1'
#
loop_
_entity.id
_entity.type
_entity.pdbx_description
1 polymer ?
#
loop_
_entity_poly.entity_id
_entity_poly.type
_entity_poly.pdbx_seq_one_letter_code
_entity_poly.pdbx_strand_id
1 'polypeptide(L)'
;MPVAEASPVLQDVQAPGYLGVGRLAELATDLRPLLEQTARAGTTTTWKAIRQRLPTLGGLHRDDESVLLWLVDDERDQGEPLLSALVTVGDRQMHPRFPTIAEQLGVTAGRYPTQQRSTWSYEVLKAHQRWRHRR
;
A
#
# COMPACT_ATOMS: atom_id res chain seq x y z
N MET A 1 13.33 33.64 22.52
CA MET A 1 12.24 32.72 22.91
C MET A 1 12.31 31.50 21.99
N PRO A 2 12.66 30.29 22.47
CA PRO A 2 12.65 29.10 21.62
C PRO A 2 11.25 28.46 21.69
N VAL A 3 10.60 28.31 20.53
CA VAL A 3 9.43 27.44 20.39
C VAL A 3 9.94 26.03 20.09
N ALA A 4 9.80 25.16 21.08
CA ALA A 4 9.86 23.72 20.89
C ALA A 4 8.54 23.30 20.22
N GLU A 5 8.57 22.95 18.94
CA GLU A 5 7.50 22.16 18.33
C GLU A 5 8.05 20.75 18.13
N ALA A 6 7.55 19.87 19.00
CA ALA A 6 7.81 18.46 19.03
C ALA A 6 7.52 17.83 17.66
N SER A 7 8.49 17.08 17.15
CA SER A 7 8.25 16.07 16.12
C SER A 7 7.13 15.13 16.60
N PRO A 8 6.12 14.80 15.79
CA PRO A 8 5.24 13.70 16.09
C PRO A 8 6.02 12.41 15.77
N VAL A 9 6.92 12.04 16.67
CA VAL A 9 7.34 10.65 16.82
C VAL A 9 6.05 9.89 17.09
N LEU A 10 5.72 8.93 16.21
CA LEU A 10 4.63 7.97 16.34
C LEU A 10 4.52 7.50 17.79
N GLN A 11 3.70 8.21 18.57
CA GLN A 11 3.37 7.80 19.92
C GLN A 11 2.43 6.62 19.76
N ASP A 12 2.87 5.52 20.33
CA ASP A 12 2.24 4.22 20.48
C ASP A 12 0.77 4.37 20.94
N VAL A 13 -0.15 4.59 19.99
CA VAL A 13 -1.58 4.50 20.25
C VAL A 13 -1.95 3.03 20.15
N GLN A 14 -1.70 2.28 21.23
CA GLN A 14 -2.31 0.97 21.45
C GLN A 14 -3.81 1.14 21.67
N ALA A 15 -4.56 1.36 20.60
CA ALA A 15 -5.97 1.03 20.58
C ALA A 15 -6.11 -0.51 20.44
N PRO A 16 -7.07 -1.14 21.14
CA PRO A 16 -7.25 -2.59 21.08
C PRO A 16 -7.66 -2.98 19.66
N GLY A 17 -6.73 -3.50 18.87
CA GLY A 17 -6.95 -3.92 17.49
C GLY A 17 -5.84 -3.58 16.50
N TYR A 18 -4.92 -2.67 16.85
CA TYR A 18 -3.78 -2.34 15.99
C TYR A 18 -2.61 -3.28 16.28
N LEU A 19 -2.08 -3.93 15.24
CA LEU A 19 -0.84 -4.69 15.38
C LEU A 19 0.33 -3.72 15.60
N GLY A 20 1.26 -4.09 16.49
CA GLY A 20 2.48 -3.30 16.69
C GLY A 20 3.28 -3.16 15.39
N VAL A 21 3.95 -2.01 15.21
CA VAL A 21 4.66 -1.64 13.97
C VAL A 21 5.61 -2.73 13.47
N GLY A 22 6.33 -3.40 14.38
CA GLY A 22 7.22 -4.51 14.01
C GLY A 22 6.48 -5.68 13.36
N ARG A 23 5.29 -6.04 13.86
CA ARG A 23 4.47 -7.11 13.29
C ARG A 23 3.91 -6.71 11.93
N LEU A 24 3.53 -5.45 11.77
CA LEU A 24 3.08 -4.92 10.47
C LEU A 24 4.21 -4.95 9.43
N ALA A 25 5.45 -4.64 9.81
CA ALA A 25 6.61 -4.73 8.91
C ALA A 25 6.88 -6.16 8.43
N GLU A 26 6.80 -7.15 9.33
CA GLU A 26 6.90 -8.58 8.95
C GLU A 26 5.82 -8.96 7.94
N LEU A 27 4.57 -8.59 8.21
CA LEU A 27 3.44 -8.88 7.35
C LEU A 27 3.51 -8.17 6.00
N ALA A 28 4.07 -6.95 5.95
CA ALA A 28 4.33 -6.23 4.71
C ALA A 28 5.40 -6.92 3.87
N THR A 29 6.44 -7.44 4.52
CA THR A 29 7.50 -8.25 3.88
C THR A 29 6.91 -9.51 3.25
N ASP A 30 5.97 -10.18 3.92
CA ASP A 30 5.26 -11.35 3.38
C ASP A 30 4.27 -10.98 2.24
N LEU A 31 3.65 -9.80 2.32
CA LEU A 31 2.68 -9.33 1.33
C LEU A 31 3.36 -8.92 0.01
N ARG A 32 4.56 -8.34 0.07
CA ARG A 32 5.25 -7.81 -1.11
C ARG A 32 5.43 -8.86 -2.23
N PRO A 33 5.97 -10.08 -1.99
CA PRO A 33 6.11 -11.11 -3.03
C PRO A 33 4.78 -11.48 -3.70
N LEU A 34 3.67 -11.44 -2.95
CA LEU A 34 2.35 -11.71 -3.51
C LEU A 34 1.93 -10.60 -4.48
N LEU A 35 2.15 -9.33 -4.13
CA LEU A 35 1.85 -8.21 -5.02
C LEU A 35 2.76 -8.17 -6.24
N GLU A 36 4.04 -8.54 -6.10
CA GLU A 36 4.96 -8.68 -7.23
C GLU A 36 4.50 -9.77 -8.21
N GLN A 37 4.03 -10.92 -7.70
CA GLN A 37 3.43 -11.96 -8.54
C GLN A 37 2.16 -11.47 -9.25
N THR A 38 1.32 -10.72 -8.54
CA THR A 38 0.11 -10.09 -9.11
C THR A 38 0.48 -9.09 -10.22
N ALA A 39 1.52 -8.27 -9.98
CA ALA A 39 2.08 -7.34 -10.97
C ALA A 39 2.54 -8.09 -12.22
N ARG A 40 3.29 -9.17 -12.03
CA ARG A 40 3.83 -10.04 -13.09
C ARG A 40 2.73 -10.72 -13.91
N ALA A 41 1.65 -11.13 -13.26
CA ALA A 41 0.49 -11.72 -13.92
C ALA A 41 -0.33 -10.68 -14.72
N GLY A 42 -0.03 -9.38 -14.59
CA GLY A 42 -0.81 -8.33 -15.26
C GLY A 42 -2.23 -8.18 -14.69
N THR A 43 -2.42 -8.51 -13.41
CA THR A 43 -3.74 -8.49 -12.76
C THR A 43 -3.74 -7.60 -11.52
N THR A 44 -4.91 -7.22 -11.03
CA THR A 44 -5.08 -6.61 -9.71
C THR A 44 -5.61 -7.65 -8.72
N THR A 45 -5.49 -7.36 -7.43
CA THR A 45 -6.00 -8.22 -6.35
C THR A 45 -6.93 -7.45 -5.42
N THR A 46 -7.53 -8.15 -4.46
CA THR A 46 -8.38 -7.60 -3.41
C THR A 46 -7.91 -8.12 -2.05
N TRP A 47 -8.23 -7.43 -0.97
CA TRP A 47 -7.96 -7.93 0.39
C TRP A 47 -8.54 -9.31 0.66
N LYS A 48 -9.71 -9.62 0.09
CA LYS A 48 -10.31 -10.96 0.18
C LYS A 48 -9.39 -12.03 -0.44
N ALA A 49 -8.88 -11.79 -1.65
CA ALA A 49 -7.99 -12.71 -2.34
C ALA A 49 -6.60 -12.79 -1.67
N ILE A 50 -6.09 -11.67 -1.14
CA ILE A 50 -4.87 -11.63 -0.35
C ILE A 50 -5.00 -12.52 0.88
N ARG A 51 -6.06 -12.37 1.68
CA ARG A 51 -6.30 -13.16 2.90
C ARG A 51 -6.48 -14.66 2.63
N GLN A 52 -6.98 -15.03 1.45
CA GLN A 52 -7.04 -16.44 1.04
C GLN A 52 -5.66 -17.05 0.80
N ARG A 53 -4.71 -16.25 0.30
CA ARG A 53 -3.34 -16.69 0.00
C ARG A 53 -2.39 -16.52 1.19
N LEU A 54 -2.66 -15.53 2.05
CA LEU A 54 -1.92 -15.22 3.26
C LEU A 54 -2.89 -15.18 4.45
N PRO A 55 -3.24 -16.35 5.03
CA PRO A 55 -4.16 -16.43 6.17
C PRO A 55 -3.66 -15.70 7.43
N THR A 56 -2.35 -15.43 7.52
CA THR A 56 -1.72 -14.61 8.58
C THR A 56 -2.24 -13.17 8.59
N LEU A 57 -2.79 -12.69 7.48
CA LEU A 57 -3.47 -11.40 7.35
C LEU A 57 -4.96 -11.46 7.74
N GLY A 58 -5.43 -12.62 8.20
CA GLY A 58 -6.80 -12.81 8.67
C GLY A 58 -7.08 -11.98 9.92
N GLY A 59 -8.16 -11.21 9.91
CA GLY A 59 -8.60 -10.42 11.07
C GLY A 59 -7.94 -9.04 11.20
N LEU A 60 -7.08 -8.64 10.27
CA LEU A 60 -6.54 -7.28 10.23
C LEU A 60 -7.64 -6.21 10.17
N HIS A 61 -7.45 -5.17 10.97
CA HIS A 61 -8.27 -3.97 10.91
C HIS A 61 -7.99 -3.21 9.61
N ARG A 62 -8.98 -2.46 9.12
CA ARG A 62 -8.87 -1.72 7.86
C ARG A 62 -7.75 -0.67 7.88
N ASP A 63 -7.44 -0.15 9.05
CA ASP A 63 -6.37 0.84 9.23
C ASP A 63 -4.99 0.17 9.16
N ASP A 64 -4.81 -0.98 9.80
CA ASP A 64 -3.61 -1.80 9.65
C ASP A 64 -3.38 -2.25 8.20
N GLU A 65 -4.44 -2.60 7.47
CA GLU A 65 -4.36 -2.87 6.02
C GLU A 65 -3.74 -1.68 5.26
N SER A 66 -4.07 -0.46 5.67
CA SER A 66 -3.57 0.74 4.99
C SER A 66 -2.11 1.00 5.33
N VAL A 67 -1.73 0.78 6.59
CA VAL A 67 -0.34 0.83 7.05
C VAL A 67 0.49 -0.23 6.34
N LEU A 68 -0.04 -1.44 6.15
CA LEU A 68 0.63 -2.51 5.40
C LEU A 68 0.89 -2.13 3.95
N LEU A 69 -0.08 -1.52 3.26
CA LEU A 69 0.10 -1.07 1.88
C LEU A 69 1.16 0.03 1.78
N TRP A 70 1.22 0.92 2.77
CA TRP A 70 2.27 1.92 2.84
C TRP A 70 3.64 1.26 3.09
N LEU A 71 3.75 0.36 4.06
CA LEU A 71 5.00 -0.35 4.40
C LEU A 71 5.55 -1.19 3.24
N VAL A 72 4.70 -1.81 2.43
CA VAL A 72 5.14 -2.58 1.24
C VAL A 72 5.96 -1.71 0.28
N ASP A 73 5.58 -0.44 0.15
CA ASP A 73 6.16 0.51 -0.78
C ASP A 73 7.14 1.49 -0.10
N ASP A 74 7.33 1.43 1.22
CA ASP A 74 8.22 2.35 1.96
C ASP A 74 9.70 2.14 1.61
N GLU A 75 10.11 0.87 1.43
CA GLU A 75 11.48 0.52 1.05
C GLU A 75 11.76 0.62 -0.46
N ARG A 76 10.84 1.20 -1.25
CA ARG A 76 11.03 1.30 -2.70
C ARG A 76 12.01 2.42 -3.06
N ASP A 77 12.72 2.24 -4.18
CA ASP A 77 13.47 3.35 -4.76
C ASP A 77 12.52 4.43 -5.32
N GLN A 78 12.94 5.70 -5.23
CA GLN A 78 12.18 6.80 -5.82
C GLN A 78 12.00 6.59 -7.33
N GLY A 79 10.74 6.61 -7.77
CA GLY A 79 10.37 6.37 -9.17
C GLY A 79 9.91 4.95 -9.46
N GLU A 80 10.14 3.99 -8.56
CA GLU A 80 9.53 2.65 -8.69
C GLU A 80 7.99 2.73 -8.57
N PRO A 81 7.26 1.92 -9.34
CA PRO A 81 5.81 1.83 -9.22
C PRO A 81 5.34 1.38 -7.84
N LEU A 82 4.20 1.91 -7.41
CA LEU A 82 3.52 1.48 -6.18
C LEU A 82 2.87 0.11 -6.36
N LEU A 83 3.34 -0.91 -5.64
CA LEU A 83 2.70 -2.23 -5.61
C LEU A 83 1.35 -2.16 -4.90
N SER A 84 1.18 -1.27 -3.92
CA SER A 84 -0.10 -1.01 -3.27
C SER A 84 -1.22 -0.61 -4.24
N ALA A 85 -0.89 -0.03 -5.39
CA ALA A 85 -1.85 0.31 -6.45
C ALA A 85 -2.59 -0.94 -7.00
N LEU A 86 -1.99 -2.12 -6.91
CA LEU A 86 -2.58 -3.37 -7.39
C LEU A 86 -3.69 -3.89 -6.47
N VAL A 87 -3.80 -3.35 -5.26
CA VAL A 87 -4.86 -3.70 -4.32
C VAL A 87 -6.08 -2.82 -4.58
N THR A 88 -7.18 -3.47 -4.94
CA THR A 88 -8.43 -2.83 -5.34
C THR A 88 -9.54 -3.14 -4.34
N VAL A 89 -10.51 -2.23 -4.23
CA VAL A 89 -11.85 -2.64 -3.79
C VAL A 89 -12.50 -3.34 -4.99
N GLY A 90 -13.40 -4.31 -4.76
CA GLY A 90 -13.92 -5.23 -5.79
C GLY A 90 -14.26 -4.59 -7.16
N ASP A 91 -14.34 -5.41 -8.20
CA ASP A 91 -14.55 -4.96 -9.59
C ASP A 91 -13.42 -4.08 -10.14
N ARG A 92 -12.18 -4.30 -9.67
CA ARG A 92 -10.96 -3.60 -10.10
C ARG A 92 -11.03 -2.08 -9.90
N GLN A 93 -11.72 -1.65 -8.86
CA GLN A 93 -11.83 -0.23 -8.54
C GLN A 93 -10.67 0.22 -7.64
N MET A 94 -10.19 1.44 -7.88
CA MET A 94 -9.15 2.07 -7.05
C MET A 94 -9.52 2.01 -5.57
N HIS A 95 -8.57 1.57 -4.74
CA HIS A 95 -8.77 1.57 -3.30
C HIS A 95 -8.96 3.02 -2.77
N PRO A 96 -9.97 3.32 -1.93
CA PRO A 96 -10.22 4.69 -1.46
C PRO A 96 -9.05 5.36 -0.73
N ARG A 97 -8.14 4.57 -0.15
CA ARG A 97 -6.93 5.08 0.53
C ARG A 97 -5.71 5.20 -0.38
N PHE A 98 -5.81 4.75 -1.64
CA PHE A 98 -4.72 4.89 -2.59
C PHE A 98 -4.19 6.33 -2.67
N PRO A 99 -5.02 7.39 -2.79
CA PRO A 99 -4.50 8.76 -2.88
C PRO A 99 -3.68 9.16 -1.66
N THR A 100 -4.15 8.82 -0.45
CA THR A 100 -3.44 9.11 0.79
C THR A 100 -2.10 8.38 0.87
N ILE A 101 -2.10 7.07 0.54
CA ILE A 101 -0.89 6.24 0.55
C ILE A 101 0.12 6.76 -0.49
N ALA A 102 -0.36 7.10 -1.69
CA ALA A 102 0.48 7.62 -2.77
C ALA A 102 1.17 8.94 -2.35
N GLU A 103 0.43 9.89 -1.79
CA GLU A 103 1.00 11.17 -1.34
C GLU A 103 2.02 10.96 -0.20
N GLN A 104 1.75 10.04 0.74
CA GLN A 104 2.68 9.67 1.81
C GLN A 104 3.98 9.06 1.27
N LEU A 105 3.93 8.39 0.12
CA LEU A 105 5.06 7.78 -0.56
C LEU A 105 5.66 8.70 -1.64
N GLY A 106 5.30 9.99 -1.65
CA GLY A 106 5.84 11.00 -2.55
C GLY A 106 5.31 10.96 -3.98
N VAL A 107 4.20 10.24 -4.24
CA VAL A 107 3.50 10.22 -5.54
C VAL A 107 2.29 11.14 -5.47
N THR A 108 2.31 12.22 -6.26
CA THR A 108 1.19 13.17 -6.34
C THR A 108 -0.04 12.51 -6.98
N ALA A 109 -1.09 12.27 -6.19
CA ALA A 109 -2.34 11.69 -6.65
C ALA A 109 -3.32 12.74 -7.18
N GLY A 110 -3.11 14.01 -6.82
CA GLY A 110 -3.97 15.12 -7.22
C GLY A 110 -5.21 15.26 -6.34
N ARG A 111 -5.88 16.42 -6.47
CA ARG A 111 -6.96 16.83 -5.56
C ARG A 111 -8.34 16.32 -5.98
N TYR A 112 -8.52 15.97 -7.25
CA TYR A 112 -9.81 15.59 -7.81
C TYR A 112 -9.90 14.09 -8.08
N PRO A 113 -11.08 13.46 -7.95
CA PRO A 113 -11.26 12.02 -8.16
C PRO A 113 -10.80 11.51 -9.53
N THR A 114 -10.91 12.33 -10.57
CA THR A 114 -10.43 12.00 -11.92
C THR A 114 -8.90 11.90 -11.96
N GLN A 115 -8.20 12.87 -11.38
CA GLN A 115 -6.73 12.87 -11.29
C GLN A 115 -6.22 11.68 -10.47
N GLN A 116 -6.88 11.39 -9.35
CA GLN A 116 -6.53 10.26 -8.49
C GLN A 116 -6.66 8.92 -9.23
N ARG A 117 -7.76 8.72 -9.96
CA ARG A 117 -7.96 7.52 -10.80
C ARG A 117 -6.94 7.42 -11.93
N SER A 118 -6.58 8.54 -12.56
CA SER A 118 -5.54 8.57 -13.59
C SER A 118 -4.18 8.18 -13.02
N THR A 119 -3.81 8.74 -11.87
CA THR A 119 -2.56 8.41 -11.17
C THR A 119 -2.53 6.94 -10.77
N TRP A 120 -3.60 6.43 -10.17
CA TRP A 120 -3.73 5.01 -9.84
C TRP A 120 -3.56 4.11 -11.06
N SER A 121 -4.26 4.43 -12.16
CA SER A 121 -4.17 3.66 -13.40
C SER A 121 -2.75 3.64 -13.96
N TYR A 122 -2.03 4.77 -13.83
CA TYR A 122 -0.65 4.89 -14.26
C TYR A 122 0.30 4.04 -13.40
N GLU A 123 0.13 4.05 -12.08
CA GLU A 123 0.92 3.22 -11.17
C GLU A 123 0.68 1.72 -11.39
N VAL A 124 -0.57 1.30 -11.62
CA VAL A 124 -0.91 -0.08 -12.01
C VAL A 124 -0.19 -0.49 -13.30
N LEU A 125 -0.24 0.36 -14.33
CA LEU A 125 0.43 0.11 -15.61
C LEU A 125 1.96 0.01 -15.44
N LYS A 126 2.57 0.93 -14.70
CA LYS A 126 4.01 0.89 -14.41
C LYS A 126 4.39 -0.38 -13.66
N ALA A 127 3.61 -0.81 -12.66
CA ALA A 127 3.85 -2.05 -11.93
C ALA A 127 3.84 -3.24 -12.89
N HIS A 128 2.82 -3.37 -13.75
CA HIS A 128 2.79 -4.46 -14.73
C HIS A 128 4.00 -4.44 -15.67
N GLN A 129 4.38 -3.28 -16.19
CA GLN A 129 5.55 -3.16 -17.07
C GLN A 129 6.85 -3.55 -16.36
N ARG A 130 7.02 -3.12 -15.11
CA ARG A 130 8.21 -3.36 -14.30
C ARG A 130 8.44 -4.84 -14.01
N TRP A 131 7.40 -5.56 -13.60
CA TRP A 131 7.50 -6.96 -13.19
C TRP A 131 7.27 -7.96 -14.33
N ARG A 132 6.77 -7.53 -15.50
CA ARG A 132 6.69 -8.39 -16.69
C ARG A 132 8.05 -8.94 -17.12
N HIS A 133 9.12 -8.17 -16.92
CA HIS A 133 10.46 -8.50 -17.42
C HIS A 133 11.44 -8.97 -16.33
N ARG A 134 11.12 -8.79 -15.05
CA ARG A 134 11.95 -9.35 -13.96
C ARG A 134 11.74 -10.86 -13.91
N ARG A 135 12.83 -11.62 -13.98
CA ARG A 135 12.82 -13.09 -13.91
C ARG A 135 12.80 -13.57 -12.47
#